data_AF-A0A2G8RWT0-F1
#
_entry.id   AF-A0A2G8RWT0-F1
#
_cell.length_a   1.000
_cell.length_b   1.000
_cell.length_c   1.000
_cell.angle_alpha   90.00
_cell.angle_beta   90.00
_cell.angle_gamma   90.00
#
_symmetry.space_group_name_H-M   'P 1'
#
loop_
_entity.id
_entity.type
_entity.pdbx_description
1 polymer ?
#
loop_
_entity_poly.entity_id
_entity_poly.type
_entity_poly.pdbx_seq_one_letter_code
_entity_poly.pdbx_strand_id
1 'polypeptide(L)'
;MFDWAFAEGAPNTSSRKVLFCHVYSTLLDFFKALMVSYMSFAWQTFLEHLHTFASDDVDDGRLWLSILQTISKSIAMDEDRVFWRNDKLRQLQPLVIQQIPVATRISVPGSKSAVSECLIAILSLVDNDAMAKSLNLDVLLYSRSDEVRVRLFSVSCAEQLWRAHGERLLGFVAETATFIAEAAEDENDLVVQEAHRLKGVVESVGGSIEIS
;
A
#
# COMPACT_ATOMS: atom_id res chain seq x y z
N MET A 1 -4.84 -22.91 13.33
CA MET A 1 -4.10 -22.82 12.05
C MET A 1 -3.05 -21.71 12.10
N PHE A 2 -3.38 -20.55 12.66
CA PHE A 2 -2.41 -19.49 12.92
C PHE A 2 -1.21 -19.97 13.75
N ASP A 3 -1.44 -20.57 14.92
CA ASP A 3 -0.36 -21.09 15.78
C ASP A 3 0.51 -22.13 15.07
N TRP A 4 -0.09 -22.95 14.20
CA TRP A 4 0.69 -23.86 13.36
C TRP A 4 1.61 -23.08 12.42
N ALA A 5 1.14 -22.05 11.73
CA ALA A 5 1.96 -21.33 10.77
C ALA A 5 3.04 -20.44 11.41
N PHE A 6 2.77 -19.86 12.59
CA PHE A 6 3.62 -18.85 13.22
C PHE A 6 4.35 -19.33 14.49
N ALA A 7 4.25 -20.62 14.86
CA ALA A 7 5.03 -21.17 15.96
C ALA A 7 6.56 -21.03 15.74
N GLU A 8 7.24 -20.54 16.77
CA GLU A 8 8.70 -20.41 16.81
C GLU A 8 9.41 -21.77 16.79
N GLY A 9 10.60 -21.82 16.18
CA GLY A 9 11.50 -23.00 16.23
C GLY A 9 11.14 -24.17 15.29
N ALA A 10 10.13 -24.03 14.43
CA ALA A 10 9.75 -25.11 13.51
C ALA A 10 10.53 -25.07 12.17
N PRO A 11 10.82 -26.22 11.54
CA PRO A 11 11.44 -26.24 10.21
C PRO A 11 10.49 -25.65 9.14
N ASN A 12 11.06 -25.01 8.10
CA ASN A 12 10.34 -24.38 6.98
C ASN A 12 9.31 -23.31 7.40
N THR A 13 9.64 -22.47 8.39
CA THR A 13 8.75 -21.42 8.93
C THR A 13 8.13 -20.57 7.83
N SER A 14 8.92 -20.07 6.87
CA SER A 14 8.40 -19.14 5.88
C SER A 14 7.40 -19.77 4.91
N SER A 15 7.68 -20.99 4.42
CA SER A 15 6.74 -21.71 3.54
C SER A 15 5.38 -21.96 4.21
N ARG A 16 5.37 -22.19 5.53
CA ARG A 16 4.12 -22.37 6.30
C ARG A 16 3.35 -21.07 6.44
N LYS A 17 4.05 -19.95 6.67
CA LYS A 17 3.44 -18.61 6.73
C LYS A 17 2.83 -18.21 5.38
N VAL A 18 3.53 -18.46 4.28
CA VAL A 18 3.01 -18.28 2.92
C VAL A 18 1.76 -19.15 2.69
N LEU A 19 1.81 -20.43 3.06
CA LEU A 19 0.65 -21.31 2.93
C LEU A 19 -0.53 -20.83 3.76
N PHE A 20 -0.29 -20.35 4.98
CA PHE A 20 -1.34 -19.75 5.81
C PHE A 20 -1.99 -18.56 5.11
N CYS A 21 -1.21 -17.65 4.53
CA CYS A 21 -1.73 -16.51 3.78
C CYS A 21 -2.63 -16.97 2.64
N HIS A 22 -2.18 -17.93 1.81
CA HIS A 22 -2.98 -18.46 0.71
C HIS A 22 -4.26 -19.16 1.17
N VAL A 23 -4.19 -19.97 2.24
CA VAL A 23 -5.39 -20.61 2.79
C VAL A 23 -6.35 -19.57 3.35
N TYR A 24 -5.86 -18.58 4.10
CA TYR A 24 -6.68 -17.49 4.62
C TYR A 24 -7.34 -16.70 3.47
N SER A 25 -6.59 -16.35 2.42
CA SER A 25 -7.12 -15.71 1.22
C SER A 25 -8.17 -16.55 0.51
N THR A 26 -8.01 -17.87 0.48
CA THR A 26 -9.00 -18.78 -0.10
C THR A 26 -10.26 -18.80 0.76
N LEU A 27 -10.13 -18.87 2.09
CA LEU A 27 -11.26 -18.81 3.01
C LEU A 27 -11.99 -17.47 2.95
N LEU A 28 -11.30 -16.36 2.71
CA LEU A 28 -11.90 -15.06 2.43
C LEU A 28 -12.83 -15.12 1.19
N ASP A 29 -12.47 -15.86 0.14
CA ASP A 29 -13.36 -15.99 -1.03
C ASP A 29 -14.66 -16.71 -0.70
N PHE A 30 -14.58 -17.77 0.11
CA PHE A 30 -15.73 -18.60 0.45
C PHE A 30 -16.65 -17.98 1.50
N PHE A 31 -16.05 -17.37 2.54
CA PHE A 31 -16.79 -16.91 3.73
C PHE A 31 -16.86 -15.39 3.85
N LYS A 32 -16.10 -14.64 3.04
CA LYS A 32 -16.11 -13.17 2.98
C LYS A 32 -15.94 -12.54 4.37
N ALA A 33 -16.81 -11.60 4.73
CA ALA A 33 -16.80 -10.87 6.01
C ALA A 33 -16.75 -11.79 7.25
N LEU A 34 -17.35 -12.99 7.19
CA LEU A 34 -17.26 -13.94 8.31
C LEU A 34 -15.81 -14.33 8.60
N MET A 35 -14.98 -14.49 7.56
CA MET A 35 -13.57 -14.82 7.72
C MET A 35 -12.73 -13.62 8.15
N VAL A 36 -13.09 -12.40 7.74
CA VAL A 36 -12.36 -11.16 8.10
C VAL A 36 -12.28 -11.00 9.63
N SER A 37 -13.32 -11.37 10.38
CA SER A 37 -13.31 -11.31 11.85
C SER A 37 -12.11 -12.04 12.50
N TYR A 38 -11.61 -13.09 11.85
CA TYR A 38 -10.45 -13.87 12.29
C TYR A 38 -9.09 -13.22 11.95
N MET A 39 -9.06 -12.10 11.22
CA MET A 39 -7.83 -11.33 10.97
C MET A 39 -7.20 -10.85 12.28
N SER A 40 -8.02 -10.67 13.32
CA SER A 40 -7.57 -10.35 14.69
C SER A 40 -6.48 -11.28 15.22
N PHE A 41 -6.49 -12.57 14.87
CA PHE A 41 -5.46 -13.54 15.26
C PHE A 41 -4.12 -13.32 14.55
N ALA A 42 -4.15 -12.89 13.29
CA ALA A 42 -2.95 -12.65 12.49
C ALA A 42 -2.45 -11.21 12.54
N TRP A 43 -3.27 -10.30 13.08
CA TRP A 43 -3.10 -8.86 12.94
C TRP A 43 -1.74 -8.37 13.41
N GLN A 44 -1.37 -8.66 14.66
CA GLN A 44 -0.12 -8.13 15.19
C GLN A 44 1.10 -8.67 14.46
N THR A 45 1.10 -9.96 14.16
CA THR A 45 2.19 -10.59 13.43
C THR A 45 2.33 -10.05 12.01
N PHE A 46 1.23 -9.67 11.35
CA PHE A 46 1.31 -9.01 10.05
C PHE A 46 1.93 -7.61 10.15
N LEU A 47 1.56 -6.81 11.16
CA LEU A 47 2.18 -5.49 11.38
C LEU A 47 3.67 -5.61 11.71
N GLU A 48 4.04 -6.53 12.59
CA GLU A 48 5.44 -6.83 12.94
C GLU A 48 6.24 -7.20 11.69
N HIS A 49 5.69 -8.07 10.83
CA HIS A 49 6.35 -8.44 9.58
C HIS A 49 6.53 -7.26 8.63
N LEU A 50 5.49 -6.44 8.41
CA LEU A 50 5.62 -5.23 7.57
C LEU A 50 6.68 -4.27 8.12
N HIS A 51 6.74 -4.10 9.45
CA HIS A 51 7.76 -3.28 10.08
C HIS A 51 9.17 -3.85 9.89
N THR A 52 9.37 -5.14 10.11
CA THR A 52 10.67 -5.81 9.88
C THR A 52 11.12 -5.70 8.43
N PHE A 53 10.23 -5.91 7.46
CA PHE A 53 10.59 -5.78 6.04
C PHE A 53 11.00 -4.36 5.62
N ALA A 54 10.54 -3.33 6.35
CA ALA A 54 10.95 -1.95 6.11
C ALA A 54 12.28 -1.58 6.78
N SER A 55 12.55 -2.15 7.97
CA SER A 55 13.73 -1.82 8.78
C SER A 55 14.96 -2.67 8.45
N ASP A 56 14.75 -3.94 8.09
CA ASP A 56 15.80 -4.92 7.81
C ASP A 56 15.79 -5.32 6.33
N ASP A 57 16.78 -6.11 5.91
CA ASP A 57 16.79 -6.67 4.55
C ASP A 57 15.68 -7.72 4.39
N VAL A 58 15.03 -7.73 3.23
CA VAL A 58 13.90 -8.63 2.98
C VAL A 58 14.43 -10.02 2.67
N ASP A 59 14.47 -10.85 3.70
CA ASP A 59 14.92 -12.25 3.57
C ASP A 59 13.87 -13.13 2.84
N ASP A 60 12.57 -12.78 2.90
CA ASP A 60 11.52 -13.52 2.19
C ASP A 60 10.48 -12.63 1.48
N GLY A 61 10.75 -12.35 0.21
CA GLY A 61 9.84 -11.57 -0.65
C GLY A 61 8.51 -12.27 -0.96
N ARG A 62 8.41 -13.61 -0.87
CA ARG A 62 7.16 -14.34 -1.12
C ARG A 62 6.22 -14.21 0.06
N LEU A 63 6.74 -14.30 1.28
CA LEU A 63 5.98 -14.04 2.49
C LEU A 63 5.49 -12.59 2.53
N TRP A 64 6.39 -11.63 2.28
CA TRP A 64 6.03 -10.22 2.19
C TRP A 64 4.86 -9.98 1.20
N LEU A 65 4.95 -10.54 0.00
CA LEU A 65 3.90 -10.40 -1.02
C LEU A 65 2.58 -11.03 -0.55
N SER A 66 2.66 -12.22 0.02
CA SER A 66 1.48 -12.95 0.50
C SER A 66 0.75 -12.20 1.62
N ILE A 67 1.50 -11.56 2.52
CA ILE A 67 0.92 -10.73 3.60
C ILE A 67 0.18 -9.53 3.03
N LEU A 68 0.81 -8.75 2.15
CA LEU A 68 0.17 -7.58 1.53
C LEU A 68 -1.10 -7.94 0.74
N GLN A 69 -1.05 -9.03 -0.04
CA GLN A 69 -2.21 -9.53 -0.77
C GLN A 69 -3.32 -10.00 0.16
N THR A 70 -2.99 -10.69 1.25
CA THR A 70 -3.97 -11.15 2.24
C THR A 70 -4.66 -9.98 2.94
N ILE A 71 -3.89 -8.96 3.33
CA ILE A 71 -4.40 -7.72 3.92
C ILE A 71 -5.36 -7.04 2.94
N SER A 72 -4.90 -6.75 1.72
CA SER A 72 -5.70 -6.07 0.69
C SER A 72 -7.00 -6.81 0.40
N LYS A 73 -6.93 -8.14 0.27
CA LYS A 73 -8.10 -8.98 0.05
C LYS A 73 -9.06 -8.94 1.24
N SER A 74 -8.56 -8.97 2.46
CA SER A 74 -9.43 -8.90 3.65
C SER A 74 -10.11 -7.54 3.79
N ILE A 75 -9.45 -6.45 3.38
CA ILE A 75 -10.05 -5.11 3.32
C ILE A 75 -11.25 -5.14 2.36
N ALA A 76 -11.06 -5.69 1.16
CA ALA A 76 -12.11 -5.76 0.15
C ALA A 76 -13.31 -6.65 0.54
N MET A 77 -13.13 -7.60 1.47
CA MET A 77 -14.17 -8.56 1.89
C MET A 77 -14.93 -8.14 3.15
N ASP A 78 -14.56 -7.03 3.81
CA ASP A 78 -15.19 -6.53 5.04
C ASP A 78 -16.21 -5.42 4.75
N GLU A 79 -17.26 -5.78 4.01
CA GLU A 79 -18.31 -4.83 3.58
C GLU A 79 -18.93 -4.07 4.76
N ASP A 80 -19.13 -4.75 5.90
CA ASP A 80 -19.73 -4.19 7.12
C ASP A 80 -18.72 -3.43 8.01
N ARG A 81 -17.44 -3.35 7.61
CA ARG A 81 -16.34 -2.71 8.34
C ARG A 81 -16.25 -3.15 9.81
N VAL A 82 -16.47 -4.44 10.08
CA VAL A 82 -16.45 -4.98 11.44
C VAL A 82 -15.03 -5.00 12.00
N PHE A 83 -14.05 -5.38 11.16
CA PHE A 83 -12.65 -5.43 11.53
C PHE A 83 -11.89 -4.19 11.07
N TRP A 84 -12.04 -3.81 9.79
CA TRP A 84 -11.30 -2.71 9.15
C TRP A 84 -11.86 -1.33 9.49
N ARG A 85 -11.72 -0.97 10.76
CA ARG A 85 -12.11 0.33 11.32
C ARG A 85 -10.93 1.31 11.31
N ASN A 86 -11.23 2.59 11.57
CA ASN A 86 -10.25 3.67 11.58
C ASN A 86 -9.02 3.42 12.49
N ASP A 87 -9.17 2.71 13.62
CA ASP A 87 -8.04 2.36 14.50
C ASP A 87 -7.06 1.37 13.85
N LYS A 88 -7.57 0.42 13.06
CA LYS A 88 -6.76 -0.54 12.30
C LYS A 88 -6.08 0.12 11.11
N LEU A 89 -6.82 0.95 10.38
CA LEU A 89 -6.26 1.70 9.25
C LEU A 89 -5.14 2.65 9.71
N ARG A 90 -5.29 3.30 10.87
CA ARG A 90 -4.26 4.19 11.43
C ARG A 90 -2.97 3.45 11.81
N GLN A 91 -3.08 2.19 12.22
CA GLN A 91 -1.91 1.33 12.46
C GLN A 91 -1.28 0.86 11.14
N LEU A 92 -2.12 0.48 10.16
CA LEU A 92 -1.66 -0.11 8.90
C LEU A 92 -1.00 0.90 7.97
N GLN A 93 -1.63 2.04 7.78
CA GLN A 93 -1.27 3.06 6.80
C GLN A 93 0.23 3.39 6.79
N PRO A 94 0.85 3.81 7.91
CA PRO A 94 2.28 4.15 7.91
C PRO A 94 3.16 2.94 7.54
N LEU A 95 2.78 1.72 7.94
CA LEU A 95 3.56 0.52 7.65
C LEU A 95 3.49 0.12 6.17
N VAL A 96 2.33 0.27 5.51
CA VAL A 96 2.17 -0.01 4.08
C VAL A 96 2.91 1.04 3.23
N ILE A 97 2.87 2.31 3.64
CA ILE A 97 3.63 3.39 2.99
C ILE A 97 5.14 3.10 3.03
N GLN A 98 5.64 2.61 4.17
CA GLN A 98 7.04 2.18 4.31
C GLN A 98 7.42 0.99 3.40
N GLN A 99 6.46 0.30 2.78
CA GLN A 99 6.75 -0.75 1.81
C GLN A 99 7.06 -0.23 0.40
N ILE A 100 6.92 1.07 0.13
CA ILE A 100 7.24 1.65 -1.18
C ILE A 100 8.70 1.38 -1.55
N PRO A 101 9.71 1.73 -0.74
CA PRO A 101 11.11 1.38 -1.05
C PRO A 101 11.34 -0.12 -1.12
N VAL A 102 10.71 -0.87 -0.21
CA VAL A 102 10.84 -2.33 -0.09
C VAL A 102 10.46 -3.03 -1.40
N ALA A 103 9.32 -2.65 -2.00
CA ALA A 103 8.84 -3.22 -3.26
C ALA A 103 9.78 -2.97 -4.45
N THR A 104 10.66 -1.96 -4.38
CA THR A 104 11.65 -1.69 -5.44
C THR A 104 12.89 -2.58 -5.37
N ARG A 105 13.13 -3.21 -4.21
CA ARG A 105 14.27 -4.11 -3.95
C ARG A 105 13.89 -5.58 -4.13
N ILE A 106 12.63 -5.92 -3.88
CA ILE A 106 12.13 -7.30 -4.02
C ILE A 106 11.95 -7.67 -5.48
N SER A 107 12.57 -8.78 -5.90
CA SER A 107 12.46 -9.35 -7.26
C SER A 107 11.37 -10.42 -7.38
N VAL A 108 10.20 -10.16 -6.79
CA VAL A 108 9.03 -11.05 -6.88
C VAL A 108 7.98 -10.43 -7.81
N PRO A 109 7.45 -11.15 -8.81
CA PRO A 109 6.40 -10.63 -9.67
C PRO A 109 5.17 -10.17 -8.85
N GLY A 110 4.63 -9.00 -9.18
CA GLY A 110 3.49 -8.42 -8.47
C GLY A 110 3.83 -7.63 -7.20
N SER A 111 5.11 -7.47 -6.86
CA SER A 111 5.49 -6.70 -5.66
C SER A 111 4.96 -5.26 -5.66
N LYS A 112 5.23 -4.54 -6.75
CA LYS A 112 4.77 -3.15 -6.88
C LYS A 112 3.25 -3.04 -6.87
N SER A 113 2.54 -3.91 -7.61
CA SER A 113 1.07 -3.89 -7.65
C SER A 113 0.47 -4.19 -6.28
N ALA A 114 1.03 -5.12 -5.52
CA ALA A 114 0.52 -5.45 -4.18
C ALA A 114 0.59 -4.26 -3.21
N VAL A 115 1.65 -3.44 -3.27
CA VAL A 115 1.71 -2.21 -2.46
C VAL A 115 0.69 -1.18 -2.94
N SER A 116 0.60 -0.93 -4.26
CA SER A 116 -0.36 0.03 -4.81
C SER A 116 -1.82 -0.37 -4.51
N GLU A 117 -2.16 -1.64 -4.70
CA GLU A 117 -3.48 -2.21 -4.38
C GLU A 117 -3.80 -2.06 -2.89
N CYS A 118 -2.84 -2.30 -2.00
CA CYS A 118 -3.05 -2.13 -0.56
C CYS A 118 -3.27 -0.67 -0.17
N LEU A 119 -2.51 0.27 -0.77
CA LEU A 119 -2.70 1.71 -0.53
C LEU A 119 -4.08 2.18 -1.02
N ILE A 120 -4.51 1.74 -2.20
CA ILE A 120 -5.86 2.01 -2.74
C ILE A 120 -6.93 1.44 -1.80
N ALA A 121 -6.78 0.18 -1.38
CA ALA A 121 -7.71 -0.46 -0.47
C ALA A 121 -7.83 0.30 0.86
N ILE A 122 -6.73 0.80 1.41
CA ILE A 122 -6.76 1.66 2.60
C ILE A 122 -7.54 2.95 2.32
N LEU A 123 -7.21 3.67 1.23
CA LEU A 123 -7.88 4.93 0.89
C LEU A 123 -9.40 4.76 0.71
N SER A 124 -9.83 3.63 0.16
CA SER A 124 -11.25 3.29 -0.03
C SER A 124 -12.05 3.24 1.29
N LEU A 125 -11.37 2.95 2.42
CA LEU A 125 -11.99 2.83 3.75
C LEU A 125 -11.72 4.03 4.66
N VAL A 126 -10.79 4.91 4.30
CA VAL A 126 -10.50 6.10 5.11
C VAL A 126 -11.70 7.03 5.06
N ASP A 127 -12.27 7.35 6.23
CA ASP A 127 -13.45 8.22 6.34
C ASP A 127 -13.11 9.70 6.63
N ASN A 128 -11.90 9.99 7.11
CA ASN A 128 -11.49 11.33 7.52
C ASN A 128 -10.42 11.93 6.59
N ASP A 129 -10.55 13.23 6.35
CA ASP A 129 -9.68 13.97 5.44
C ASP A 129 -8.22 14.03 5.91
N ALA A 130 -7.98 14.00 7.23
CA ALA A 130 -6.62 14.02 7.77
C ALA A 130 -5.82 12.77 7.39
N MET A 131 -6.44 11.59 7.45
CA MET A 131 -5.83 10.32 7.05
C MET A 131 -5.69 10.24 5.53
N ALA A 132 -6.68 10.70 4.76
CA ALA A 132 -6.60 10.72 3.30
C ALA A 132 -5.47 11.65 2.83
N LYS A 133 -5.35 12.84 3.46
CA LYS A 133 -4.26 13.77 3.23
C LYS A 133 -2.91 13.16 3.57
N SER A 134 -2.76 12.60 4.77
CA SER A 134 -1.50 11.95 5.18
C SER A 134 -1.13 10.82 4.21
N LEU A 135 -2.06 9.94 3.84
CA LEU A 135 -1.79 8.87 2.89
C LEU A 135 -1.26 9.42 1.55
N ASN A 136 -1.93 10.43 0.98
CA ASN A 136 -1.50 11.05 -0.27
C ASN A 136 -0.11 11.70 -0.15
N LEU A 137 0.10 12.54 0.85
CA LEU A 137 1.35 13.30 1.00
C LEU A 137 2.52 12.43 1.42
N ASP A 138 2.31 11.43 2.27
CA ASP A 138 3.37 10.55 2.74
C ASP A 138 3.83 9.58 1.63
N VAL A 139 2.93 9.18 0.73
CA VAL A 139 3.30 8.47 -0.52
C VAL A 139 4.11 9.40 -1.43
N LEU A 140 3.63 10.62 -1.67
CA LEU A 140 4.32 11.60 -2.51
C LEU A 140 5.68 12.01 -1.96
N LEU A 141 5.88 12.00 -0.64
CA LEU A 141 7.17 12.36 -0.03
C LEU A 141 8.32 11.46 -0.50
N TYR A 142 8.04 10.21 -0.87
CA TYR A 142 9.04 9.31 -1.47
C TYR A 142 9.48 9.72 -2.88
N SER A 143 8.77 10.66 -3.55
CA SER A 143 9.25 11.25 -4.81
C SER A 143 10.51 12.09 -4.62
N ARG A 144 10.92 12.37 -3.37
CA ARG A 144 12.16 13.06 -3.02
C ARG A 144 13.27 12.12 -2.56
N SER A 145 13.12 10.82 -2.77
CA SER A 145 14.15 9.83 -2.42
C SER A 145 15.40 9.97 -3.29
N ASP A 146 16.58 9.70 -2.72
CA ASP A 146 17.82 9.61 -3.49
C ASP A 146 17.79 8.45 -4.52
N GLU A 147 16.96 7.43 -4.29
CA GLU A 147 16.84 6.29 -5.20
C GLU A 147 15.79 6.54 -6.30
N VAL A 148 16.24 6.62 -7.56
CA VAL A 148 15.39 6.79 -8.75
C VAL A 148 14.22 5.80 -8.79
N ARG A 149 14.46 4.53 -8.44
CA ARG A 149 13.42 3.48 -8.46
C ARG A 149 12.32 3.75 -7.44
N VAL A 150 12.67 4.34 -6.30
CA VAL A 150 11.74 4.72 -5.24
C VAL A 150 10.92 5.94 -5.67
N ARG A 151 11.58 6.97 -6.22
CA ARG A 151 10.88 8.15 -6.76
C ARG A 151 9.88 7.78 -7.85
N LEU A 152 10.31 6.99 -8.83
CA LEU A 152 9.43 6.53 -9.91
C LEU A 152 8.23 5.75 -9.37
N PHE A 153 8.47 4.85 -8.41
CA PHE A 153 7.40 4.01 -7.88
C PHE A 153 6.44 4.80 -6.98
N SER A 154 6.91 5.77 -6.21
CA SER A 154 6.04 6.60 -5.37
C SER A 154 5.11 7.49 -6.21
N VAL A 155 5.61 8.10 -7.28
CA VAL A 155 4.79 8.89 -8.22
C VAL A 155 3.76 8.00 -8.90
N SER A 156 4.13 6.76 -9.26
CA SER A 156 3.19 5.78 -9.81
C SER A 156 2.13 5.32 -8.81
N CYS A 157 2.47 5.15 -7.53
CA CYS A 157 1.49 4.88 -6.48
C CYS A 157 0.52 6.05 -6.30
N ALA A 158 1.02 7.29 -6.30
CA ALA A 158 0.18 8.48 -6.23
C ALA A 158 -0.76 8.58 -7.43
N GLU A 159 -0.27 8.32 -8.65
CA GLU A 159 -1.10 8.31 -9.86
C GLU A 159 -2.26 7.32 -9.73
N GLN A 160 -1.98 6.11 -9.25
CA GLN A 160 -3.00 5.07 -9.05
C GLN A 160 -4.01 5.43 -7.95
N LEU A 161 -3.56 6.08 -6.86
CA LEU A 161 -4.45 6.58 -5.81
C LEU A 161 -5.41 7.65 -6.35
N TRP A 162 -4.90 8.61 -7.11
CA TRP A 162 -5.71 9.66 -7.74
C TRP A 162 -6.66 9.11 -8.79
N ARG A 163 -6.23 8.10 -9.55
CA ARG A 163 -7.08 7.42 -10.53
C ARG A 163 -8.23 6.66 -9.86
N ALA A 164 -7.97 5.99 -8.74
CA ALA A 164 -8.95 5.18 -8.03
C ALA A 164 -9.91 6.02 -7.17
N HIS A 165 -9.39 7.05 -6.50
CA HIS A 165 -10.10 7.79 -5.45
C HIS A 165 -9.87 9.31 -5.53
N GLY A 166 -9.72 9.86 -6.73
CA GLY A 166 -9.45 11.29 -6.92
C GLY A 166 -10.47 12.22 -6.26
N GLU A 167 -11.76 11.88 -6.25
CA GLU A 167 -12.79 12.68 -5.55
C GLU A 167 -12.50 12.83 -4.05
N ARG A 168 -11.93 11.79 -3.42
CA ARG A 168 -11.52 11.81 -2.01
C ARG A 168 -10.26 12.66 -1.79
N LEU A 169 -9.46 12.86 -2.83
CA LEU A 169 -8.22 13.62 -2.79
C LEU A 169 -8.35 15.04 -3.33
N LEU A 170 -9.52 15.41 -3.87
CA LEU A 170 -9.79 16.70 -4.53
C LEU A 170 -9.39 17.91 -3.67
N GLY A 171 -9.55 17.83 -2.35
CA GLY A 171 -9.14 18.88 -1.41
C GLY A 171 -7.62 19.09 -1.30
N PHE A 172 -6.81 18.23 -1.93
CA PHE A 172 -5.35 18.21 -1.84
C PHE A 172 -4.65 18.38 -3.19
N VAL A 173 -5.37 18.91 -4.20
CA VAL A 173 -4.81 19.17 -5.54
C VAL A 173 -3.61 20.11 -5.46
N ALA A 174 -3.71 21.20 -4.70
CA ALA A 174 -2.64 22.19 -4.59
C ALA A 174 -1.36 21.59 -3.98
N GLU A 175 -1.50 20.83 -2.89
CA GLU A 175 -0.36 20.15 -2.28
C GLU A 175 0.24 19.09 -3.22
N THR A 176 -0.59 18.36 -3.96
CA THR A 176 -0.13 17.34 -4.92
C THR A 176 0.57 17.97 -6.13
N ALA A 177 0.09 19.12 -6.59
CA ALA A 177 0.69 19.89 -7.68
C ALA A 177 2.14 20.29 -7.38
N THR A 178 2.47 20.62 -6.12
CA THR A 178 3.86 20.90 -5.72
C THR A 178 4.77 19.69 -5.98
N PHE A 179 4.36 18.48 -5.59
CA PHE A 179 5.16 17.28 -5.82
C PHE A 179 5.24 16.90 -7.31
N ILE A 180 4.17 17.14 -8.08
CA ILE A 180 4.19 16.95 -9.53
C ILE A 180 5.22 17.87 -10.19
N ALA A 181 5.24 19.15 -9.80
CA ALA A 181 6.18 20.14 -10.34
C ALA A 181 7.63 19.72 -10.07
N GLU A 182 7.94 19.36 -8.82
CA GLU A 182 9.26 18.87 -8.43
C GLU A 182 9.66 17.61 -9.21
N ALA A 183 8.76 16.62 -9.34
CA ALA A 183 9.04 15.38 -10.07
C ALA A 183 9.11 15.56 -11.59
N ALA A 184 8.47 16.60 -12.15
CA ALA A 184 8.58 16.96 -13.56
C ALA A 184 9.92 17.60 -13.92
N GLU A 185 10.67 18.09 -12.92
CA GLU A 185 12.04 18.61 -13.06
C GLU A 185 13.12 17.56 -12.70
N ASP A 186 12.74 16.29 -12.50
CA ASP A 186 13.67 15.21 -12.16
C ASP A 186 14.70 14.97 -13.27
N GLU A 187 15.92 14.59 -12.87
CA GLU A 187 17.00 14.23 -13.80
C GLU A 187 16.72 12.94 -14.59
N ASN A 188 15.77 12.11 -14.13
CA ASN A 188 15.40 10.86 -14.77
C ASN A 188 14.11 10.98 -15.59
N ASP A 189 14.22 10.78 -16.90
CA ASP A 189 13.10 10.88 -17.85
C ASP A 189 11.89 10.00 -17.49
N LEU A 190 12.09 8.83 -16.86
CA LEU A 190 10.97 7.96 -16.46
C LEU A 190 10.18 8.58 -15.30
N VAL A 191 10.85 9.25 -14.37
CA VAL A 191 10.19 9.97 -13.26
C VAL A 191 9.40 11.15 -13.82
N VAL A 192 9.99 11.92 -14.74
CA VAL A 192 9.31 13.02 -15.44
C VAL A 192 8.07 12.53 -16.19
N GLN A 193 8.18 11.41 -16.91
CA GLN A 193 7.05 10.81 -17.61
C GLN A 193 5.92 10.42 -16.65
N GLU A 194 6.25 9.82 -15.51
CA GLU A 194 5.26 9.43 -14.51
C GLU A 194 4.63 10.65 -13.82
N ALA A 195 5.40 11.71 -13.59
CA ALA A 195 4.89 12.99 -13.07
C ALA A 195 3.86 13.60 -14.01
N HIS A 196 4.08 13.56 -15.32
CA HIS A 196 3.08 13.99 -16.31
C HIS A 196 1.83 13.12 -16.34
N ARG A 197 1.96 11.80 -16.11
CA ARG A 197 0.79 10.91 -15.98
C ARG A 197 -0.03 11.28 -14.74
N LEU A 198 0.63 11.43 -13.60
CA LEU A 198 -0.02 11.89 -12.37
C LEU A 198 -0.71 13.24 -12.59
N LYS A 199 -0.03 14.21 -13.21
CA LYS A 199 -0.61 15.51 -13.58
C LYS A 199 -1.94 15.34 -14.33
N GLY A 200 -1.93 14.56 -15.42
CA GLY A 200 -3.13 14.36 -16.23
C GLY A 200 -4.29 13.74 -15.46
N VAL A 201 -4.00 12.82 -14.53
CA VAL A 201 -5.04 12.23 -13.66
C VAL A 201 -5.57 13.26 -12.68
N VAL A 202 -4.71 14.02 -11.99
CA VAL A 202 -5.14 15.06 -11.04
C VAL A 202 -5.97 16.12 -11.76
N GLU A 203 -5.56 16.54 -12.96
CA GLU A 203 -6.31 17.52 -13.77
C GLU A 203 -7.68 17.01 -14.23
N SER A 204 -7.79 15.70 -14.53
CA SER A 204 -9.06 15.09 -14.92
C SER A 204 -10.11 15.09 -13.81
N VAL A 205 -9.66 15.20 -12.55
CA VAL A 205 -10.50 15.20 -11.35
C VAL A 205 -10.70 16.62 -10.82
N GLY A 206 -9.62 17.40 -10.70
CA GLY A 206 -9.59 18.71 -10.05
C GLY A 206 -9.68 19.92 -10.97
N GLY A 207 -9.68 19.73 -12.29
CA GLY A 207 -9.51 20.80 -13.26
C GLY A 207 -8.05 21.18 -13.48
N SER A 208 -7.79 22.12 -14.39
CA SER A 208 -6.42 22.48 -14.81
C SER A 208 -5.54 22.93 -13.65
N ILE A 209 -4.33 22.39 -13.57
CA ILE A 209 -3.33 22.77 -12.57
C ILE A 209 -2.34 23.70 -13.26
N GLU A 210 -2.35 24.98 -12.90
CA GLU A 210 -1.30 25.91 -13.32
C GLU A 210 -0.02 25.57 -12.54
N ILE A 211 0.92 24.90 -13.22
CA ILE A 211 2.26 24.70 -12.70
C ILE A 211 3.09 25.86 -13.26
N SER A 212 3.32 26.88 -12.43
CA SER A 212 4.11 28.07 -12.75
C SER A 212 5.60 27.76 -12.82
#